data_AF-A0A9W8PDN7-F1
#
_entry.id   AF-A0A9W8PDN7-F1
#
_cell.length_a   1.000
_cell.length_b   1.000
_cell.length_c   1.000
_cell.angle_alpha   90.00
_cell.angle_beta   90.00
_cell.angle_gamma   90.00
#
_symmetry.space_group_name_H-M   'P 1'
#
loop_
_entity.id
_entity.type
_entity.pdbx_description
1 polymer ?
#
loop_
_entity_poly.entity_id
_entity_poly.type
_entity_poly.pdbx_seq_one_letter_code
_entity_poly.pdbx_strand_id
1 'polypeptide(L)'
;MAAQAYTASLDQTLRELQQQVQQHEEELERLRSEELQLPESVVGQSRIIQAALKEVTESDPFLPSPGSLLPALLALRRTHQTIQESNTYLASQRSSHEQLSRQLEADEARLKDQNLLGDALTARIDSLRHEVDANTNVTPEEGARERLQELRAKKKNFDRDTSKLMKVLLRFIDNHLAPMLAAEELGGPVVGDLMDVDGEALAAGFNAQGKLKKPKETADKDDKRQRRIDEIWGQAAEEGAGRQNEVTAAAAEMKSLTEELLNTLAEAGGDNSASYVQIPRESAAARFLVRSKIAQFHPRDAMRLKLIDFGRDLEG
;
A
#
# COMPACT_ATOMS: atom_id res chain seq x y z
N MET A 1 65.76 3.03 18.10
CA MET A 1 66.64 1.86 18.29
C MET A 1 66.04 0.59 17.68
N ALA A 2 64.91 0.05 18.17
CA ALA A 2 64.34 -1.22 17.67
C ALA A 2 63.93 -1.20 16.18
N ALA A 3 63.31 -0.11 15.70
CA ALA A 3 62.90 0.00 14.29
C ALA A 3 64.09 0.10 13.31
N GLN A 4 65.19 0.74 13.73
CA GLN A 4 66.40 0.88 12.92
C GLN A 4 67.20 -0.44 12.85
N ALA A 5 67.23 -1.21 13.95
CA ALA A 5 67.81 -2.55 13.97
C ALA A 5 67.02 -3.52 13.08
N TYR A 6 65.69 -3.39 13.07
CA TYR A 6 64.79 -4.16 12.21
C TYR A 6 64.98 -3.85 10.71
N THR A 7 65.11 -2.58 10.33
CA THR A 7 65.38 -2.23 8.93
C THR A 7 66.76 -2.71 8.47
N ALA A 8 67.77 -2.64 9.33
CA ALA A 8 69.11 -3.11 9.00
C ALA A 8 69.16 -4.63 8.79
N SER A 9 68.46 -5.42 9.61
CA SER A 9 68.37 -6.87 9.43
C SER A 9 67.50 -7.24 8.22
N LEU A 10 66.47 -6.47 7.88
CA LEU A 10 65.73 -6.63 6.62
C LEU A 10 66.63 -6.44 5.40
N ASP A 11 67.37 -5.34 5.34
CA ASP A 11 68.28 -5.05 4.23
C ASP A 11 69.36 -6.13 4.09
N GLN A 12 69.85 -6.66 5.21
CA GLN A 12 70.81 -7.77 5.20
C GLN A 12 70.19 -9.05 4.62
N THR A 13 68.99 -9.44 5.06
CA THR A 13 68.30 -10.61 4.51
C THR A 13 67.95 -10.46 3.04
N LEU A 14 67.60 -9.25 2.60
CA LEU A 14 67.26 -8.95 1.22
C LEU A 14 68.49 -9.15 0.32
N ARG A 15 69.65 -8.62 0.75
CA ARG A 15 70.92 -8.82 0.03
C ARG A 15 71.34 -10.29 0.00
N GLU A 16 71.21 -11.01 1.11
CA GLU A 16 71.50 -12.45 1.19
C GLU A 16 70.67 -13.23 0.16
N LEU A 17 69.36 -13.00 0.11
CA LEU A 17 68.47 -13.65 -0.85
C LEU A 17 68.76 -13.25 -2.30
N GLN A 18 69.01 -11.97 -2.57
CA GLN A 18 69.35 -11.52 -3.93
C GLN A 18 70.64 -12.15 -4.43
N GLN A 19 71.65 -12.26 -3.56
CA GLN A 19 72.92 -12.89 -3.91
C GLN A 19 72.73 -14.39 -4.20
N GLN A 20 71.92 -15.09 -3.40
CA GLN A 20 71.60 -16.51 -3.63
C GLN A 20 70.82 -16.72 -4.93
N VAL A 21 69.85 -15.86 -5.23
CA VAL A 21 69.11 -15.91 -6.50
C VAL A 21 70.06 -15.70 -7.68
N GLN A 22 70.94 -14.70 -7.61
CA GLN A 22 71.93 -14.45 -8.67
C GLN A 22 72.89 -15.62 -8.85
N GLN A 23 73.38 -16.22 -7.76
CA GLN A 23 74.25 -17.40 -7.82
C GLN A 23 73.55 -18.57 -8.53
N HIS A 24 72.31 -18.87 -8.17
CA HIS A 24 71.56 -19.93 -8.83
C HIS A 24 71.17 -19.59 -10.27
N GLU A 25 70.89 -18.32 -10.59
CA GLU A 25 70.67 -17.87 -11.97
C GLU A 25 71.93 -18.03 -12.82
N GLU A 26 73.11 -17.66 -12.30
CA GLU A 26 74.40 -17.86 -12.96
C GLU A 26 74.72 -19.35 -13.15
N GLU A 27 74.44 -20.20 -12.15
CA GLU A 27 74.59 -21.65 -12.26
C GLU A 27 73.66 -22.24 -13.31
N LEU A 28 72.39 -21.78 -13.36
CA LEU A 28 71.44 -22.17 -14.40
C LEU A 28 71.88 -21.72 -15.79
N GLU A 29 72.45 -20.52 -15.91
CA GLU A 29 72.98 -20.03 -17.18
C GLU A 29 74.20 -20.83 -17.65
N ARG A 30 75.10 -21.20 -16.72
CA ARG A 30 76.22 -22.10 -17.02
C ARG A 30 75.73 -23.46 -17.50
N LEU A 31 74.80 -24.08 -16.78
CA LEU A 31 74.22 -25.38 -17.16
C LEU A 31 73.43 -25.33 -18.47
N ARG A 32 72.84 -24.18 -18.82
CA ARG A 32 72.18 -23.98 -20.12
C ARG A 32 73.17 -23.78 -21.27
N SER A 33 74.35 -23.21 -20.97
CA SER A 33 75.42 -23.03 -21.96
C SER A 33 76.20 -24.32 -22.23
N GLU A 34 76.18 -25.25 -21.27
CA GLU A 34 76.69 -26.62 -21.46
C GLU A 34 75.66 -27.45 -22.23
N GLU A 35 76.02 -27.89 -23.44
CA GLU A 35 75.11 -28.65 -24.30
C GLU A 35 74.94 -30.09 -23.76
N LEU A 36 73.92 -30.30 -22.92
CA LEU A 36 73.62 -31.62 -22.35
C LEU A 36 72.98 -32.54 -23.41
N GLN A 37 73.61 -33.69 -23.65
CA GLN A 37 73.06 -34.75 -24.48
C GLN A 37 71.89 -35.44 -23.75
N LEU A 38 70.66 -35.10 -24.10
CA LEU A 38 69.47 -35.79 -23.59
C LEU A 38 69.28 -37.13 -24.31
N PRO A 39 69.00 -38.24 -23.59
CA PRO A 39 68.67 -39.49 -24.24
C PRO A 39 67.33 -39.41 -24.97
N GLU A 40 67.26 -39.90 -26.22
CA GLU A 40 66.05 -39.85 -27.07
C GLU A 40 64.92 -40.80 -26.58
N SER A 41 65.24 -41.75 -25.70
CA SER A 41 64.28 -42.73 -25.18
C SER A 41 63.49 -42.21 -23.98
N VAL A 42 62.15 -42.31 -24.06
CA VAL A 42 61.19 -41.91 -23.01
C VAL A 42 61.48 -42.58 -21.67
N VAL A 43 61.93 -43.84 -21.67
CA VAL A 43 62.28 -44.58 -20.45
C VAL A 43 63.61 -44.10 -19.85
N GLY A 44 64.53 -43.64 -20.68
CA GLY A 44 65.79 -43.04 -20.23
C GLY A 44 65.54 -41.69 -19.55
N GLN A 45 64.70 -40.85 -20.14
CA GLN A 45 64.33 -39.55 -19.59
C GLN A 45 63.61 -39.66 -18.25
N SER A 46 62.65 -40.59 -18.11
CA SER A 46 61.92 -40.77 -16.85
C SER A 46 62.81 -41.26 -15.70
N ARG A 47 63.81 -42.11 -16.00
CA ARG A 47 64.81 -42.55 -15.00
C ARG A 47 65.71 -41.41 -14.55
N ILE A 48 66.12 -40.53 -15.46
CA ILE A 48 66.93 -39.35 -15.13
C ILE A 48 66.12 -38.38 -14.26
N ILE A 49 64.86 -38.10 -14.64
CA ILE A 49 63.98 -37.23 -13.83
C ILE A 49 63.73 -37.85 -12.45
N GLN A 50 63.54 -39.16 -12.36
CA GLN A 50 63.36 -39.85 -11.08
C GLN A 50 64.63 -39.78 -10.22
N ALA A 51 65.81 -39.92 -10.82
CA ALA A 51 67.08 -39.79 -10.10
C ALA A 51 67.29 -38.35 -9.62
N ALA A 52 67.05 -37.36 -10.47
CA ALA A 52 67.14 -35.94 -10.12
C ALA A 52 66.14 -35.53 -9.03
N LEU A 53 64.89 -36.02 -9.09
CA LEU A 53 63.91 -35.75 -8.04
C LEU A 53 64.33 -36.37 -6.70
N LYS A 54 64.89 -37.58 -6.70
CA LYS A 54 65.43 -38.20 -5.48
C LYS A 54 66.59 -37.38 -4.92
N GLU A 55 67.51 -36.96 -5.77
CA GLU A 55 68.65 -36.12 -5.39
C GLU A 55 68.19 -34.77 -4.81
N VAL A 56 67.20 -34.11 -5.41
CA VAL A 56 66.62 -32.86 -4.89
C VAL A 56 65.92 -33.08 -3.55
N THR A 57 65.22 -34.20 -3.35
CA THR A 57 64.59 -34.51 -2.06
C THR A 57 65.57 -34.92 -0.97
N GLU A 58 66.74 -35.45 -1.33
CA GLU A 58 67.80 -35.84 -0.41
C GLU A 58 68.78 -34.69 -0.10
N SER A 59 68.82 -33.66 -0.97
CA SER A 59 69.61 -32.45 -0.74
C SER A 59 69.05 -31.60 0.41
N ASP A 60 69.95 -31.01 1.20
CA ASP A 60 69.55 -30.14 2.30
C ASP A 60 68.87 -28.87 1.75
N PRO A 61 67.65 -28.54 2.22
CA PRO A 61 66.96 -27.35 1.78
C PRO A 61 67.70 -26.10 2.26
N PHE A 62 67.60 -25.02 1.48
CA PHE A 62 68.12 -23.73 1.89
C PHE A 62 67.44 -23.28 3.20
N LEU A 63 68.25 -23.11 4.25
CA LEU A 63 67.84 -22.56 5.53
C LEU A 63 68.43 -21.16 5.66
N PRO A 64 67.61 -20.13 5.93
CA PRO A 64 68.13 -18.78 6.03
C PRO A 64 68.95 -18.62 7.31
N SER A 65 69.85 -17.64 7.32
CA SER A 65 70.72 -17.38 8.48
C SER A 65 69.93 -17.18 9.80
N PRO A 66 70.48 -17.53 10.98
CA PRO A 66 69.76 -17.48 12.27
C PRO A 66 69.38 -16.06 12.73
N GLY A 67 69.89 -15.02 12.06
CA GLY A 67 69.46 -13.62 12.25
C GLY A 67 68.41 -13.15 11.23
N SER A 68 67.96 -14.02 10.35
CA SER A 68 67.05 -13.65 9.27
C SER A 68 65.62 -13.41 9.76
N LEU A 69 65.00 -12.36 9.24
CA LEU A 69 63.60 -12.02 9.50
C LEU A 69 62.62 -12.74 8.56
N LEU A 70 63.12 -13.54 7.61
CA LEU A 70 62.33 -14.20 6.58
C LEU A 70 61.25 -15.12 7.16
N PRO A 71 61.55 -16.02 8.14
CA PRO A 71 60.51 -16.88 8.73
C PRO A 71 59.40 -16.07 9.40
N ALA A 72 59.75 -14.97 10.08
CA ALA A 72 58.80 -14.09 10.74
C ALA A 72 57.92 -13.32 9.74
N LEU A 73 58.51 -12.78 8.66
CA LEU A 73 57.78 -12.12 7.58
C LEU A 73 56.86 -13.08 6.83
N LEU A 74 57.32 -14.30 6.58
CA LEU A 74 56.53 -15.32 5.90
C LEU A 74 55.34 -15.75 6.78
N ALA A 75 55.57 -15.96 8.08
CA ALA A 75 54.49 -16.22 9.03
C ALA A 75 53.49 -15.06 9.07
N LEU A 76 53.95 -13.80 9.12
CA LEU A 76 53.10 -12.63 9.08
C LEU A 76 52.29 -12.53 7.78
N ARG A 77 52.94 -12.73 6.62
CA ARG A 77 52.25 -12.70 5.33
C ARG A 77 51.22 -13.81 5.21
N ARG A 78 51.56 -15.03 5.64
CA ARG A 78 50.65 -16.18 5.59
C ARG A 78 49.48 -15.99 6.53
N THR A 79 49.70 -15.56 7.76
CA THR A 79 48.62 -15.25 8.71
C THR A 79 47.72 -14.13 8.21
N HIS A 80 48.29 -13.08 7.62
CA HIS A 80 47.50 -12.01 7.01
C HIS A 80 46.66 -12.53 5.83
N GLN A 81 47.26 -13.33 4.96
CA GLN A 81 46.56 -13.97 3.83
C GLN A 81 45.42 -14.87 4.33
N THR A 82 45.65 -15.72 5.34
CA THR A 82 44.60 -16.60 5.87
C THR A 82 43.49 -15.82 6.57
N ILE A 83 43.81 -14.72 7.25
CA ILE A 83 42.80 -13.80 7.81
C ILE A 83 41.95 -13.20 6.70
N GLN A 84 42.57 -12.73 5.62
CA GLN A 84 41.84 -12.17 4.48
C GLN A 84 40.94 -13.22 3.82
N GLU A 85 41.48 -14.39 3.51
CA GLU A 85 40.73 -15.51 2.92
C GLU A 85 39.57 -15.94 3.83
N SER A 86 39.81 -16.10 5.13
CA SER A 86 38.77 -16.43 6.12
C SER A 86 37.67 -15.37 6.18
N ASN A 87 38.04 -14.08 6.19
CA ASN A 87 37.05 -12.99 6.18
C ASN A 87 36.20 -12.99 4.90
N THR A 88 36.81 -13.22 3.74
CA THR A 88 36.05 -13.32 2.47
C THR A 88 35.11 -14.52 2.47
N TYR A 89 35.57 -15.66 2.98
CA TYR A 89 34.75 -16.86 3.12
C TYR A 89 33.58 -16.64 4.08
N LEU A 90 33.82 -16.08 5.26
CA LEU A 90 32.77 -15.72 6.23
C LEU A 90 31.75 -14.75 5.62
N ALA A 91 32.20 -13.77 4.83
CA ALA A 91 31.29 -12.85 4.14
C ALA A 91 30.39 -13.59 3.14
N SER A 92 30.93 -14.52 2.34
CA SER A 92 30.12 -15.33 1.42
C SER A 92 29.15 -16.27 2.13
N GLN A 93 29.55 -16.81 3.30
CA GLN A 93 28.72 -17.74 4.05
C GLN A 93 27.58 -17.04 4.80
N ARG A 94 27.79 -15.79 5.24
CA ARG A 94 26.77 -14.99 5.93
C ARG A 94 25.51 -14.83 5.08
N SER A 95 25.63 -14.51 3.79
CA SER A 95 24.46 -14.35 2.93
C SER A 95 23.68 -15.65 2.77
N SER A 96 24.37 -16.78 2.64
CA SER A 96 23.72 -18.10 2.56
C SER A 96 23.03 -18.45 3.89
N HIS A 97 23.66 -18.15 5.02
CA HIS A 97 23.08 -18.41 6.34
C HIS A 97 21.84 -17.53 6.58
N GLU A 98 21.89 -16.25 6.22
CA GLU A 98 20.74 -15.35 6.31
C GLU A 98 19.58 -15.82 5.43
N GLN A 99 19.86 -16.28 4.20
CA GLN A 99 18.85 -16.84 3.32
C GLN A 99 18.20 -18.10 3.91
N LEU A 100 19.01 -19.03 4.41
CA LEU A 100 18.51 -20.25 5.06
C LEU A 100 17.72 -19.95 6.32
N SER A 101 18.16 -18.99 7.13
CA SER A 101 17.44 -18.57 8.33
C SER A 101 16.07 -17.97 7.98
N ARG A 102 15.98 -17.14 6.93
CA ARG A 102 14.71 -16.57 6.46
C ARG A 102 13.78 -17.63 5.90
N GLN A 103 14.33 -18.61 5.17
CA GLN A 103 13.55 -19.75 4.66
C GLN A 103 12.98 -20.58 5.82
N LEU A 104 13.81 -20.87 6.83
CA LEU A 104 13.38 -21.62 8.00
C LEU A 104 12.28 -20.89 8.79
N GLU A 105 12.41 -19.58 8.99
CA GLU A 105 11.36 -18.78 9.64
C GLU A 105 10.04 -18.77 8.84
N ALA A 106 10.12 -18.68 7.51
CA ALA A 106 8.94 -18.75 6.64
C ALA A 106 8.28 -20.14 6.68
N ASP A 107 9.07 -21.21 6.68
CA ASP A 107 8.57 -22.58 6.77
C ASP A 107 7.95 -22.87 8.15
N GLU A 108 8.53 -22.34 9.24
CA GLU A 108 7.93 -22.42 10.57
C GLU A 108 6.59 -21.69 10.66
N ALA A 109 6.48 -20.50 10.07
CA ALA A 109 5.22 -19.77 9.99
C ALA A 109 4.17 -20.55 9.19
N ARG A 110 4.57 -21.10 8.03
CA ARG A 110 3.70 -21.93 7.19
C ARG A 110 3.22 -23.18 7.91
N LEU A 111 4.08 -23.83 8.70
CA LEU A 111 3.72 -25.00 9.48
C LEU A 111 2.71 -24.64 10.58
N LYS A 112 2.89 -23.50 11.26
CA LYS A 112 1.92 -23.01 12.25
C LYS A 112 0.56 -22.75 11.60
N ASP A 113 0.53 -22.10 10.44
CA ASP A 113 -0.70 -21.84 9.71
C ASP A 113 -1.39 -23.14 9.29
N GLN A 114 -0.63 -24.12 8.79
CA GLN A 114 -1.16 -25.43 8.44
C GLN A 114 -1.76 -26.18 9.63
N ASN A 115 -1.14 -26.08 10.80
CA ASN A 115 -1.68 -26.67 12.03
C ASN A 115 -2.99 -25.99 12.44
N LEU A 116 -3.04 -24.65 12.42
CA LEU A 116 -4.26 -23.91 12.72
C LEU A 116 -5.39 -24.24 11.74
N LEU A 117 -5.06 -24.38 10.46
CA LEU A 117 -6.01 -24.79 9.42
C LEU A 117 -6.48 -26.23 9.66
N GLY A 118 -5.57 -27.12 10.05
CA GLY A 118 -5.87 -28.49 10.46
C GLY A 118 -6.84 -28.53 11.64
N ASP A 119 -6.57 -27.77 12.69
CA ASP A 119 -7.42 -27.67 13.88
C ASP A 119 -8.80 -27.07 13.57
N ALA A 120 -8.85 -26.06 12.69
CA ALA A 120 -10.11 -25.48 12.24
C ALA A 120 -10.93 -26.47 11.40
N LEU A 121 -10.28 -27.25 10.54
CA LEU A 121 -10.94 -28.27 9.72
C LEU A 121 -11.43 -29.45 10.56
N THR A 122 -10.66 -29.92 11.54
CA THR A 122 -11.10 -30.97 12.47
C THR A 122 -12.29 -30.50 13.29
N ALA A 123 -12.22 -29.29 13.86
CA ALA A 123 -13.36 -28.68 14.56
C ALA A 123 -14.60 -28.55 13.66
N ARG A 124 -14.42 -28.18 12.37
CA ARG A 124 -15.52 -28.12 11.41
C ARG A 124 -16.10 -29.50 11.10
N ILE A 125 -15.26 -30.51 10.88
CA ILE A 125 -15.69 -31.89 10.65
C ILE A 125 -16.50 -32.39 11.86
N ASP A 126 -16.03 -32.11 13.07
CA ASP A 126 -16.74 -32.49 14.29
C ASP A 126 -18.07 -31.75 14.39
N SER A 127 -18.11 -30.44 14.13
CA SER A 127 -19.38 -29.68 14.10
C SER A 127 -20.37 -30.24 13.07
N LEU A 128 -19.90 -30.61 11.88
CA LEU A 128 -20.73 -31.19 10.83
C LEU A 128 -21.22 -32.59 11.20
N ARG A 129 -20.40 -33.40 11.88
CA ARG A 129 -20.84 -34.69 12.41
C ARG A 129 -21.94 -34.50 13.45
N HIS A 130 -21.78 -33.55 14.38
CA HIS A 130 -22.82 -33.21 15.35
C HIS A 130 -24.08 -32.68 14.69
N GLU A 131 -23.96 -31.83 13.66
CA GLU A 131 -25.11 -31.34 12.88
C GLU A 131 -25.82 -32.50 12.16
N VAL A 132 -25.08 -33.42 11.55
CA VAL A 132 -25.66 -34.61 10.90
C VAL A 132 -26.36 -35.49 11.94
N ASP A 133 -25.72 -35.78 13.06
CA ASP A 133 -26.30 -36.58 14.14
C ASP A 133 -27.54 -35.91 14.75
N ALA A 134 -27.53 -34.58 14.93
CA ALA A 134 -28.71 -33.83 15.36
C ALA A 134 -29.83 -33.87 14.30
N ASN A 135 -29.49 -33.73 13.03
CA ASN A 135 -30.41 -33.75 11.90
C ASN A 135 -30.95 -35.16 11.57
N THR A 136 -30.31 -36.25 12.02
CA THR A 136 -30.88 -37.60 11.85
C THR A 136 -32.25 -37.77 12.53
N ASN A 137 -32.56 -36.92 13.52
CA ASN A 137 -33.85 -36.89 14.21
C ASN A 137 -34.84 -35.88 13.62
N VAL A 138 -34.41 -35.01 12.69
CA VAL A 138 -35.23 -33.94 12.10
C VAL A 138 -35.64 -34.36 10.70
N THR A 139 -36.94 -34.35 10.41
CA THR A 139 -37.39 -34.67 9.05
C THR A 139 -36.95 -33.60 8.05
N PRO A 140 -36.66 -33.94 6.78
CA PRO A 140 -36.23 -32.96 5.78
C PRO A 140 -37.23 -31.81 5.57
N GLU A 141 -38.52 -32.05 5.86
CA GLU A 141 -39.56 -30.99 5.85
C GLU A 141 -39.44 -30.01 7.02
N GLU A 142 -39.04 -30.48 8.21
CA GLU A 142 -38.84 -29.64 9.39
C GLU A 142 -37.59 -28.76 9.24
N GLY A 143 -36.49 -29.31 8.73
CA GLY A 143 -35.28 -28.55 8.44
C GLY A 143 -35.49 -27.47 7.36
N ALA A 144 -36.30 -27.76 6.34
CA ALA A 144 -36.67 -26.77 5.33
C ALA A 144 -37.52 -25.64 5.92
N ARG A 145 -38.44 -25.95 6.86
CA ARG A 145 -39.25 -24.95 7.56
C ARG A 145 -38.40 -24.05 8.46
N GLU A 146 -37.42 -24.61 9.17
CA GLU A 146 -36.50 -23.85 10.02
C GLU A 146 -35.66 -22.86 9.19
N ARG A 147 -35.03 -23.32 8.10
CA ARG A 147 -34.30 -22.43 7.19
C ARG A 147 -35.18 -21.33 6.60
N LEU A 148 -36.43 -21.65 6.28
CA LEU A 148 -37.38 -20.66 5.78
C LEU A 148 -37.76 -19.64 6.87
N GLN A 149 -37.83 -20.06 8.14
CA GLN A 149 -38.04 -19.16 9.27
C GLN A 149 -36.80 -18.27 9.50
N GLU A 150 -35.59 -18.80 9.39
CA GLU A 150 -34.35 -18.01 9.48
C GLU A 150 -34.27 -16.96 8.38
N LEU A 151 -34.54 -17.33 7.13
CA LEU A 151 -34.56 -16.39 6.00
C LEU A 151 -35.64 -15.32 6.20
N ARG A 152 -36.82 -15.70 6.72
CA ARG A 152 -37.87 -14.74 7.09
C ARG A 152 -37.42 -13.81 8.22
N ALA A 153 -36.69 -14.32 9.22
CA ALA A 153 -36.17 -13.52 10.32
C ALA A 153 -35.09 -12.54 9.83
N LYS A 154 -34.16 -13.00 8.98
CA LYS A 154 -33.15 -12.14 8.33
C LYS A 154 -33.80 -11.05 7.49
N LYS A 155 -34.80 -11.39 6.66
CA LYS A 155 -35.56 -10.41 5.88
C LYS A 155 -36.20 -9.35 6.79
N LYS A 156 -36.87 -9.76 7.87
CA LYS A 156 -37.46 -8.83 8.84
C LYS A 156 -36.42 -7.91 9.49
N ASN A 157 -35.22 -8.40 9.76
CA ASN A 157 -34.13 -7.59 10.32
C ASN A 157 -33.65 -6.55 9.31
N PHE A 158 -33.43 -6.94 8.05
CA PHE A 158 -33.07 -6.02 6.98
C PHE A 158 -34.17 -4.97 6.76
N ASP A 159 -35.44 -5.37 6.69
CA ASP A 159 -36.56 -4.43 6.56
C ASP A 159 -36.60 -3.41 7.71
N ARG A 160 -36.31 -3.87 8.94
CA ARG A 160 -36.24 -3.02 10.14
C ARG A 160 -35.08 -2.04 10.06
N ASP A 161 -33.91 -2.49 9.65
CA ASP A 161 -32.71 -1.64 9.59
C ASP A 161 -32.78 -0.65 8.42
N THR A 162 -33.30 -1.05 7.26
CA THR A 162 -33.63 -0.15 6.15
C THR A 162 -34.63 0.91 6.58
N SER A 163 -35.67 0.53 7.33
CA SER A 163 -36.65 1.50 7.85
C SER A 163 -36.05 2.50 8.84
N LYS A 164 -35.10 2.06 9.69
CA LYS A 164 -34.37 2.97 10.59
C LYS A 164 -33.46 3.91 9.81
N LEU A 165 -32.70 3.38 8.84
CA LEU A 165 -31.78 4.16 8.03
C LEU A 165 -32.54 5.22 7.21
N MET A 166 -33.67 4.85 6.61
CA MET A 166 -34.52 5.78 5.88
C MET A 166 -35.03 6.92 6.78
N LYS A 167 -35.46 6.62 8.02
CA LYS A 167 -35.87 7.65 8.98
C LYS A 167 -34.73 8.61 9.34
N VAL A 168 -33.52 8.09 9.53
CA VAL A 168 -32.33 8.90 9.82
C VAL A 168 -31.98 9.78 8.62
N LEU A 169 -32.02 9.23 7.40
CA LEU A 169 -31.78 9.98 6.16
C LEU A 169 -32.80 11.10 5.99
N LEU A 170 -34.09 10.83 6.13
CA LEU A 170 -35.14 11.85 6.01
C LEU A 170 -34.96 12.97 7.03
N ARG A 171 -34.61 12.62 8.28
CA ARG A 171 -34.32 13.61 9.33
C ARG A 171 -33.07 14.44 9.02
N PHE A 172 -32.04 13.83 8.46
CA PHE A 172 -30.84 14.54 8.02
C PHE A 172 -31.15 15.51 6.87
N ILE A 173 -31.99 15.09 5.91
CA ILE A 173 -32.43 15.95 4.81
C ILE A 173 -33.16 17.17 5.37
N ASP A 174 -34.13 16.97 6.27
CA ASP A 174 -34.94 18.08 6.80
C ASP A 174 -34.13 19.07 7.64
N ASN A 175 -33.22 18.57 8.48
CA ASN A 175 -32.54 19.41 9.47
C ASN A 175 -31.26 20.07 8.94
N HIS A 176 -30.51 19.39 8.06
CA HIS A 176 -29.18 19.84 7.65
C HIS A 176 -29.10 20.12 6.15
N LEU A 177 -29.59 19.20 5.32
CA LEU A 177 -29.38 19.31 3.88
C LEU A 177 -30.31 20.34 3.23
N ALA A 178 -31.58 20.40 3.64
CA ALA A 178 -32.57 21.28 3.04
C ALA A 178 -32.27 22.78 3.21
N PRO A 179 -31.84 23.28 4.38
CA PRO A 179 -31.41 24.68 4.51
C PRO A 179 -30.20 25.02 3.63
N MET A 180 -29.25 24.10 3.49
CA MET A 180 -28.07 24.30 2.65
C MET A 180 -28.42 24.27 1.15
N LEU A 181 -29.29 23.35 0.73
CA LEU A 181 -29.76 23.27 -0.66
C LEU A 181 -30.57 24.52 -1.04
N ALA A 182 -31.44 25.00 -0.14
CA ALA A 182 -32.14 26.26 -0.35
C ALA A 182 -31.18 27.45 -0.48
N ALA A 183 -30.08 27.45 0.29
CA ALA A 183 -29.03 28.48 0.13
C ALA A 183 -28.41 28.45 -1.27
N GLU A 184 -28.06 27.26 -1.77
CA GLU A 184 -27.46 27.09 -3.10
C GLU A 184 -28.41 27.53 -4.23
N GLU A 185 -29.70 27.17 -4.16
CA GLU A 185 -30.72 27.61 -5.13
C GLU A 185 -30.89 29.14 -5.16
N LEU A 186 -30.73 29.80 -4.02
CA LEU A 186 -30.74 31.26 -3.90
C LEU A 186 -29.42 31.93 -4.31
N GLY A 187 -28.47 31.18 -4.88
CA GLY A 187 -27.16 31.68 -5.30
C GLY A 187 -26.16 31.86 -4.15
N GLY A 188 -26.42 31.18 -3.03
CA GLY A 188 -25.56 31.12 -1.86
C GLY A 188 -24.41 30.12 -2.00
N PRO A 189 -23.69 29.88 -0.89
CA PRO A 189 -22.57 28.96 -0.88
C PRO A 189 -23.02 27.55 -1.25
N VAL A 190 -22.14 26.85 -1.95
CA VAL A 190 -22.38 25.49 -2.41
C VAL A 190 -22.48 24.56 -1.18
N VAL A 191 -23.43 23.61 -1.19
CA VAL A 191 -23.63 22.67 -0.06
C VAL A 191 -22.32 21.97 0.32
N GLY A 192 -21.87 22.08 1.57
CA GLY A 192 -20.64 21.47 2.07
C GLY A 192 -19.41 22.39 2.18
N ASP A 193 -19.44 23.61 1.64
CA ASP A 193 -18.34 24.58 1.77
C ASP A 193 -18.41 25.39 3.09
N LEU A 194 -19.61 25.49 3.70
CA LEU A 194 -19.84 26.10 5.01
C LEU A 194 -20.53 25.08 5.93
N MET A 195 -20.02 24.96 7.17
CA MET A 195 -20.47 23.93 8.12
C MET A 195 -21.90 24.18 8.64
N ASP A 196 -22.31 25.45 8.81
CA ASP A 196 -23.64 25.82 9.30
C ASP A 196 -24.13 27.07 8.58
N VAL A 197 -25.25 26.97 7.86
CA VAL A 197 -25.97 28.11 7.29
C VAL A 197 -27.18 28.38 8.17
N ASP A 198 -27.06 29.36 9.06
CA ASP A 198 -28.16 29.77 9.94
C ASP A 198 -29.28 30.43 9.15
N GLY A 199 -30.48 30.41 9.76
CA GLY A 199 -31.62 31.09 9.19
C GLY A 199 -31.29 32.55 8.82
N GLU A 200 -30.71 33.32 9.72
CA GLU A 200 -30.41 34.74 9.45
C GLU A 200 -29.48 34.98 8.24
N ALA A 201 -28.58 34.03 7.91
CA ALA A 201 -27.68 34.10 6.76
C ALA A 201 -28.39 33.98 5.40
N LEU A 202 -29.43 33.16 5.32
CA LEU A 202 -30.30 33.04 4.15
C LEU A 202 -31.16 34.30 3.92
N ALA A 203 -31.54 35.02 4.99
CA ALA A 203 -32.35 36.25 4.88
C ALA A 203 -31.56 37.44 4.34
N ALA A 204 -30.25 37.51 4.62
CA ALA A 204 -29.39 38.57 4.11
C ALA A 204 -29.24 38.51 2.56
N GLY A 205 -29.50 37.35 1.97
CA GLY A 205 -29.28 37.09 0.55
C GLY A 205 -27.78 37.03 0.21
N PHE A 206 -27.45 36.22 -0.77
CA PHE A 206 -26.07 36.06 -1.21
C PHE A 206 -25.80 36.88 -2.48
N ASN A 207 -24.55 37.29 -2.68
CA ASN A 207 -24.12 37.86 -3.96
C ASN A 207 -23.78 36.72 -4.95
N ALA A 208 -23.62 37.03 -6.23
CA ALA A 208 -23.26 36.04 -7.27
C ALA A 208 -21.89 35.33 -7.04
N GLN A 209 -21.19 35.66 -5.95
CA GLN A 209 -19.95 35.01 -5.51
C GLN A 209 -20.13 34.24 -4.18
N GLY A 210 -21.37 33.97 -3.74
CA GLY A 210 -21.67 33.14 -2.57
C GLY A 210 -21.39 33.78 -1.20
N LYS A 211 -21.10 35.09 -1.13
CA LYS A 211 -20.85 35.82 0.13
C LYS A 211 -22.13 36.49 0.63
N LEU A 212 -22.34 36.51 1.96
CA LEU A 212 -23.43 37.26 2.59
C LEU A 212 -23.39 38.72 2.15
N LYS A 213 -24.53 39.25 1.66
CA LYS A 213 -24.68 40.68 1.50
C LYS A 213 -24.69 41.33 2.88
N LYS A 214 -23.68 42.15 3.17
CA LYS A 214 -23.72 43.02 4.36
C LYS A 214 -24.86 44.02 4.19
N PRO A 215 -25.73 44.23 5.20
CA PRO A 215 -26.67 45.34 5.16
C PRO A 215 -25.86 46.63 5.06
N LYS A 216 -26.28 47.50 4.14
CA LYS A 216 -25.63 48.78 3.89
C LYS A 216 -25.90 49.68 5.10
N GLU A 217 -25.01 49.68 6.09
CA GLU A 217 -24.97 50.72 7.11
C GLU A 217 -24.80 52.06 6.40
N THR A 218 -25.85 52.86 6.47
CA THR A 218 -25.93 54.18 5.86
C THR A 218 -25.04 55.14 6.64
N ALA A 219 -23.85 55.39 6.09
CA ALA A 219 -23.19 56.67 6.27
C ALA A 219 -24.05 57.77 5.61
N ASP A 220 -24.06 58.93 6.26
CA ASP A 220 -24.66 60.21 5.89
C ASP A 220 -26.18 60.39 6.06
N LYS A 221 -26.47 60.85 7.30
CA LYS A 221 -27.53 61.83 7.59
C LYS A 221 -27.27 63.10 6.77
N ASP A 222 -27.82 63.17 5.56
CA ASP A 222 -28.34 64.41 4.95
C ASP A 222 -28.82 64.12 3.53
N ASP A 223 -30.10 63.75 3.40
CA ASP A 223 -30.94 64.17 2.26
C ASP A 223 -32.41 63.80 2.52
N LYS A 224 -33.03 64.60 3.40
CA LYS A 224 -34.48 64.67 3.56
C LYS A 224 -35.10 65.27 2.29
N ARG A 225 -35.34 64.51 1.21
CA ARG A 225 -36.39 64.87 0.21
C ARG A 225 -36.75 63.91 -0.92
N GLN A 226 -36.32 62.65 -0.96
CA GLN A 226 -36.82 61.74 -2.01
C GLN A 226 -37.11 60.34 -1.48
N ARG A 227 -38.35 60.14 -1.03
CA ARG A 227 -38.93 58.79 -0.88
C ARG A 227 -39.28 58.28 -2.28
N ARG A 228 -38.72 57.14 -2.67
CA ARG A 228 -39.07 56.45 -3.90
C ARG A 228 -40.42 55.77 -3.72
N ILE A 229 -41.17 55.71 -4.81
CA ILE A 229 -42.59 55.32 -4.86
C ILE A 229 -42.79 53.82 -4.56
N ASP A 230 -41.69 53.05 -4.46
CA ASP A 230 -41.68 51.62 -4.12
C ASP A 230 -41.94 51.33 -2.63
N GLU A 231 -41.87 52.32 -1.74
CA GLU A 231 -42.18 52.11 -0.30
C GLU A 231 -43.69 52.18 0.02
N ILE A 232 -44.54 52.47 -0.97
CA ILE A 232 -45.99 52.65 -0.79
C ILE A 232 -46.78 51.37 -1.14
N TRP A 233 -46.16 50.38 -1.79
CA TRP A 233 -46.79 49.07 -2.05
C TRP A 233 -46.08 47.94 -1.28
N GLY A 234 -46.68 47.55 -0.15
CA GLY A 234 -46.67 46.16 0.30
C GLY A 234 -45.64 45.78 1.37
N GLN A 235 -46.03 45.99 2.62
CA GLN A 235 -45.78 45.15 3.80
C GLN A 235 -44.59 44.18 3.82
N ALA A 236 -43.64 44.51 4.69
CA ALA A 236 -42.63 43.64 5.29
C ALA A 236 -43.24 42.54 6.22
N ALA A 237 -44.12 41.68 5.69
CA ALA A 237 -44.71 40.57 6.43
C ALA A 237 -44.69 39.20 5.72
N GLU A 238 -44.12 39.10 4.51
CA GLU A 238 -44.11 37.83 3.74
C GLU A 238 -42.72 37.20 3.51
N GLU A 239 -41.62 37.83 3.92
CA GLU A 239 -40.26 37.28 3.70
C GLU A 239 -39.95 36.06 4.60
N GLY A 240 -40.63 35.92 5.75
CA GLY A 240 -40.50 34.74 6.61
C GLY A 240 -41.26 33.50 6.10
N ALA A 241 -42.35 33.72 5.36
CA ALA A 241 -43.22 32.65 4.84
C ALA A 241 -42.66 32.04 3.54
N GLY A 242 -42.21 32.85 2.59
CA GLY A 242 -41.57 32.36 1.35
C GLY A 242 -40.31 31.52 1.61
N ARG A 243 -39.64 31.79 2.72
CA ARG A 243 -38.38 31.17 3.13
C ARG A 243 -38.53 29.79 3.76
N GLN A 244 -39.53 29.60 4.62
CA GLN A 244 -39.89 28.25 5.07
C GLN A 244 -40.40 27.43 3.88
N ASN A 245 -41.04 28.07 2.90
CA ASN A 245 -41.49 27.43 1.67
C ASN A 245 -40.31 26.97 0.80
N GLU A 246 -39.20 27.70 0.73
CA GLU A 246 -38.02 27.27 -0.05
C GLU A 246 -37.25 26.12 0.60
N VAL A 247 -37.04 26.15 1.92
CA VAL A 247 -36.40 25.03 2.64
C VAL A 247 -37.27 23.77 2.55
N THR A 248 -38.58 23.91 2.74
CA THR A 248 -39.51 22.77 2.63
C THR A 248 -39.63 22.27 1.19
N ALA A 249 -39.58 23.15 0.18
CA ALA A 249 -39.54 22.77 -1.22
C ALA A 249 -38.25 22.02 -1.58
N ALA A 250 -37.09 22.50 -1.12
CA ALA A 250 -35.80 21.82 -1.33
C ALA A 250 -35.77 20.44 -0.64
N ALA A 251 -36.34 20.32 0.56
CA ALA A 251 -36.48 19.04 1.25
C ALA A 251 -37.39 18.07 0.48
N ALA A 252 -38.53 18.55 0.00
CA ALA A 252 -39.49 17.74 -0.75
C ALA A 252 -38.91 17.28 -2.10
N GLU A 253 -38.21 18.18 -2.80
CA GLU A 253 -37.53 17.87 -4.07
C GLU A 253 -36.44 16.82 -3.87
N MET A 254 -35.58 16.99 -2.86
CA MET A 254 -34.53 16.01 -2.54
C MET A 254 -35.11 14.65 -2.18
N LYS A 255 -36.17 14.60 -1.36
CA LYS A 255 -36.85 13.35 -0.97
C LYS A 255 -37.46 12.65 -2.17
N SER A 256 -38.24 13.38 -2.97
CA SER A 256 -38.89 12.85 -4.18
C SER A 256 -37.85 12.30 -5.16
N LEU A 257 -36.76 13.03 -5.39
CA LEU A 257 -35.69 12.60 -6.28
C LEU A 257 -34.98 11.34 -5.76
N THR A 258 -34.69 11.26 -4.45
CA THR A 258 -34.09 10.05 -3.87
C THR A 258 -35.01 8.83 -3.93
N GLU A 259 -36.31 9.02 -3.71
CA GLU A 259 -37.29 7.95 -3.80
C GLU A 259 -37.44 7.44 -5.24
N GLU A 260 -37.54 8.36 -6.21
CA GLU A 260 -37.64 8.02 -7.62
C GLU A 260 -36.37 7.29 -8.11
N LEU A 261 -35.19 7.74 -7.70
CA LEU A 261 -33.92 7.06 -8.01
C LEU A 261 -33.79 5.67 -7.37
N LEU A 262 -34.26 5.48 -6.14
CA LEU A 262 -34.24 4.18 -5.49
C LEU A 262 -35.25 3.21 -6.11
N ASN A 263 -36.45 3.69 -6.42
CA ASN A 263 -37.50 2.88 -7.05
C ASN A 263 -37.09 2.46 -8.47
N THR A 264 -36.58 3.38 -9.27
CA THR A 264 -36.10 3.07 -10.63
C THR A 264 -34.89 2.13 -10.62
N LEU A 265 -33.98 2.23 -9.65
CA LEU A 265 -32.89 1.26 -9.48
C LEU A 265 -33.45 -0.14 -9.16
N ALA A 266 -34.41 -0.23 -8.23
CA ALA A 266 -35.04 -1.49 -7.86
C ALA A 266 -35.81 -2.13 -9.02
N GLU A 267 -36.50 -1.32 -9.83
CA GLU A 267 -37.22 -1.77 -11.03
C GLU A 267 -36.29 -2.20 -12.16
N ALA A 268 -35.13 -1.53 -12.31
CA ALA A 268 -34.19 -1.82 -13.39
C ALA A 268 -33.44 -3.15 -13.21
N GLY A 269 -33.36 -3.70 -11.99
CA GLY A 269 -32.88 -5.07 -11.74
C GLY A 269 -31.49 -5.39 -12.30
N GLY A 270 -30.62 -4.39 -12.50
CA GLY A 270 -29.28 -4.53 -13.06
C GLY A 270 -29.10 -4.08 -14.52
N ASP A 271 -30.17 -3.64 -15.20
CA ASP A 271 -30.06 -2.98 -16.51
C ASP A 271 -29.58 -1.52 -16.35
N ASN A 272 -28.38 -1.27 -16.85
CA ASN A 272 -27.74 0.03 -16.75
C ASN A 272 -28.40 1.11 -17.62
N SER A 273 -29.20 0.72 -18.62
CA SER A 273 -29.84 1.63 -19.57
C SER A 273 -31.23 2.10 -19.10
N ALA A 274 -31.91 1.30 -18.28
CA ALA A 274 -33.24 1.59 -17.75
C ALA A 274 -33.24 2.33 -16.40
N SER A 275 -32.08 2.51 -15.77
CA SER A 275 -31.92 3.11 -14.43
C SER A 275 -31.77 4.65 -14.43
N TYR A 276 -32.19 5.32 -15.51
CA TYR A 276 -32.14 6.78 -15.62
C TYR A 276 -33.50 7.41 -15.32
N VAL A 277 -33.51 8.37 -14.41
CA VAL A 277 -34.63 9.25 -14.10
C VAL A 277 -34.51 10.55 -14.88
N GLN A 278 -35.62 11.07 -15.39
CA GLN A 278 -35.67 12.35 -16.09
C GLN A 278 -35.92 13.49 -15.10
N ILE A 279 -35.01 14.45 -15.03
CA ILE A 279 -35.10 15.60 -14.14
C ILE A 279 -35.69 16.79 -14.92
N PRO A 280 -36.72 17.48 -14.38
CA PRO A 280 -37.40 18.57 -15.09
C PRO A 280 -36.54 19.84 -15.23
N ARG A 281 -35.62 20.10 -14.30
CA ARG A 281 -34.72 21.25 -14.28
C ARG A 281 -33.40 20.88 -13.62
N GLU A 282 -32.33 21.60 -13.93
CA GLU A 282 -31.08 21.43 -13.20
C GLU A 282 -31.21 22.01 -11.78
N SER A 283 -31.39 21.13 -10.78
CA SER A 283 -31.51 21.53 -9.37
C SER A 283 -30.26 21.24 -8.56
N ALA A 284 -30.08 22.00 -7.47
CA ALA A 284 -29.03 21.85 -6.47
C ALA A 284 -29.04 20.44 -5.88
N ALA A 285 -30.21 19.81 -5.72
CA ALA A 285 -30.34 18.42 -5.26
C ALA A 285 -29.63 17.44 -6.21
N ALA A 286 -29.86 17.58 -7.52
CA ALA A 286 -29.21 16.74 -8.53
C ALA A 286 -27.68 16.98 -8.58
N ARG A 287 -27.25 18.24 -8.53
CA ARG A 287 -25.82 18.59 -8.48
C ARG A 287 -25.14 18.04 -7.22
N PHE A 288 -25.80 18.14 -6.08
CA PHE A 288 -25.31 17.61 -4.81
C PHE A 288 -25.10 16.10 -4.89
N LEU A 289 -26.09 15.34 -5.37
CA LEU A 289 -26.00 13.88 -5.50
C LEU A 289 -24.85 13.42 -6.43
N VAL A 290 -24.59 14.17 -7.50
CA VAL A 290 -23.49 13.87 -8.42
C VAL A 290 -22.13 14.22 -7.80
N ARG A 291 -22.05 15.34 -7.09
CA ARG A 291 -20.83 15.78 -6.41
C ARG A 291 -20.46 14.87 -5.24
N SER A 292 -21.46 14.40 -4.49
CA SER A 292 -21.30 13.44 -3.39
C SER A 292 -21.04 12.01 -3.88
N LYS A 293 -20.95 11.79 -5.21
CA LYS A 293 -20.69 10.48 -5.83
C LYS A 293 -21.75 9.43 -5.47
N ILE A 294 -23.01 9.85 -5.35
CA ILE A 294 -24.15 8.96 -5.12
C ILE A 294 -24.90 8.73 -6.44
N ALA A 295 -24.86 9.70 -7.35
CA ALA A 295 -25.49 9.64 -8.66
C ALA A 295 -24.56 10.10 -9.80
N GLN A 296 -24.93 9.81 -11.04
CA GLN A 296 -24.20 10.21 -12.24
C GLN A 296 -25.17 10.67 -13.34
N PHE A 297 -24.83 11.77 -14.01
CA PHE A 297 -25.56 12.22 -15.20
C PHE A 297 -25.27 11.32 -16.40
N HIS A 298 -26.24 11.24 -17.32
CA HIS A 298 -26.03 10.57 -18.59
C HIS A 298 -24.98 11.34 -19.43
N PRO A 299 -23.97 10.67 -20.04
CA PRO A 299 -22.86 11.34 -20.73
C PRO A 299 -23.27 12.26 -21.89
N ARG A 300 -24.48 12.08 -22.43
CA ARG A 300 -25.03 12.85 -23.55
C ARG A 300 -26.24 13.71 -23.18
N ASP A 301 -26.81 13.54 -21.98
CA ASP A 301 -28.06 14.19 -21.58
C ASP A 301 -27.99 14.60 -20.10
N ALA A 302 -27.83 15.90 -19.86
CA ALA A 302 -27.74 16.46 -18.51
C ALA A 302 -29.08 16.44 -17.75
N MET A 303 -30.19 16.11 -18.42
CA MET A 303 -31.51 15.95 -17.78
C MET A 303 -31.79 14.52 -17.33
N ARG A 304 -30.84 13.59 -17.52
CA ARG A 304 -30.98 12.19 -17.07
C ARG A 304 -29.99 11.89 -15.97
N LEU A 305 -30.50 11.41 -14.84
CA LEU A 305 -29.70 11.08 -13.67
C LEU A 305 -29.91 9.62 -13.29
N LYS A 306 -28.82 8.93 -12.93
CA LYS A 306 -28.82 7.55 -12.48
C LYS A 306 -28.16 7.44 -11.11
N LEU A 307 -28.70 6.59 -10.25
CA LEU A 307 -28.08 6.24 -8.97
C LEU A 307 -26.97 5.19 -9.17
N ILE A 308 -25.86 5.35 -8.45
CA ILE A 308 -24.78 4.35 -8.45
C ILE A 308 -25.26 3.13 -7.68
N ASP A 309 -25.18 1.96 -8.30
CA ASP A 309 -25.61 0.71 -7.69
C ASP A 309 -24.59 0.25 -6.64
N PHE A 310 -24.90 0.50 -5.37
CA PHE A 310 -24.09 0.04 -4.22
C PHE A 310 -24.43 -1.39 -3.77
N GLY A 311 -25.49 -2.01 -4.33
CA GLY A 311 -25.95 -3.34 -3.92
C GLY A 311 -25.39 -4.48 -4.79
N ARG A 312 -24.77 -4.16 -5.92
CA ARG A 312 -24.23 -5.13 -6.85
C ARG A 312 -22.81 -5.56 -6.48
N ASP A 313 -22.70 -6.65 -5.74
CA ASP A 313 -21.44 -7.39 -5.58
C ASP A 313 -21.26 -8.42 -6.70
N LEU A 314 -20.02 -8.63 -7.14
CA LEU A 314 -19.68 -9.58 -8.22
C LEU A 314 -19.81 -11.06 -7.81
N GLU A 315 -20.02 -11.34 -6.52
CA GLU A 315 -20.12 -12.68 -5.95
C GLU A 315 -21.50 -12.98 -5.30
N GLY A 316 -22.47 -12.08 -5.47
CA GLY A 316 -23.85 -12.20 -4.93
C GLY A 316 -24.87 -12.70 -5.95
#